data_AF-H9FI26-F1
#
_entry.id   AF-H9FI26-F1
#
_cell.length_a   1.000
_cell.length_b   1.000
_cell.length_c   1.000
_cell.angle_alpha   90.00
_cell.angle_beta   90.00
_cell.angle_gamma   90.00
#
_symmetry.space_group_name_H-M   'P 1'
#
loop_
_entity.id
_entity.type
_entity.pdbx_description
1 polymer ?
#
loop_
_entity_poly.entity_id
_entity_poly.type
_entity_poly.pdbx_seq_one_letter_code
_entity_poly.pdbx_strand_id
1 'polypeptide(L)'
;QTHGRLLVAHVLGYIVSSRHGLSEAELKDVLSLDDEVLQAVYRDWSPPSKELLRFPPLLWVRLRRDLGYYLARRPVDGFTLLAIAHRQLVEVVRERYLSGSERAKRHGVLADFFSGTWSQGTKKLITLPLVGKPLNLDRKVAPQPLWFSDTVANLRKLKELPYHLLHSGRLEELKQEVLGSMSWISCRGISGGIEDLLDDFDLCAPHLDSPEVGLVREALQ
;
A
#
# COMPACT_ATOMS: atom_id res chain seq x y z
N GLN A 1 -20.59 -14.78 -13.54
CA GLN A 1 -19.43 -14.34 -12.74
C GLN A 1 -19.87 -13.15 -11.90
N THR A 2 -20.02 -13.32 -10.58
CA THR A 2 -20.62 -12.30 -9.69
C THR A 2 -19.71 -11.10 -9.44
N HIS A 3 -18.39 -11.30 -9.51
CA HIS A 3 -17.36 -10.27 -9.38
C HIS A 3 -16.44 -10.29 -10.60
N GLY A 4 -16.01 -9.11 -11.06
CA GLY A 4 -15.06 -9.00 -12.17
C GLY A 4 -13.68 -9.55 -11.79
N ARG A 5 -13.03 -10.30 -12.70
CA ARG A 5 -11.71 -10.92 -12.48
C ARG A 5 -10.66 -9.91 -11.99
N LEU A 6 -10.64 -8.72 -12.59
CA LEU A 6 -9.70 -7.65 -12.25
C LEU A 6 -9.86 -7.23 -10.78
N LEU A 7 -11.09 -6.98 -10.33
CA LEU A 7 -11.36 -6.59 -8.95
C LEU A 7 -10.86 -7.66 -7.96
N VAL A 8 -11.17 -8.93 -8.23
CA VAL A 8 -10.74 -10.05 -7.37
C VAL A 8 -9.21 -10.15 -7.34
N ALA A 9 -8.56 -10.06 -8.50
CA ALA A 9 -7.11 -10.14 -8.62
C ALA A 9 -6.41 -9.04 -7.81
N HIS A 10 -6.92 -7.80 -7.89
CA HIS A 10 -6.31 -6.66 -7.22
C HIS A 10 -6.56 -6.68 -5.72
N VAL A 11 -7.79 -6.98 -5.28
CA VAL A 11 -8.11 -7.10 -3.85
C VAL A 11 -7.24 -8.15 -3.16
N LEU A 12 -7.19 -9.36 -3.73
CA LEU A 12 -6.37 -10.43 -3.16
C LEU A 12 -4.88 -10.13 -3.31
N GLY A 13 -4.47 -9.55 -4.44
CA GLY A 13 -3.11 -9.11 -4.69
C GLY A 13 -2.62 -8.09 -3.66
N TYR A 14 -3.42 -7.10 -3.31
CA TYR A 14 -3.06 -6.10 -2.29
C TYR A 14 -2.96 -6.70 -0.89
N ILE A 15 -3.93 -7.55 -0.52
CA ILE A 15 -3.89 -8.24 0.79
C ILE A 15 -2.66 -9.14 0.91
N VAL A 16 -2.28 -9.85 -0.16
CA VAL A 16 -1.11 -10.74 -0.19
C VAL A 16 0.21 -10.01 -0.31
N SER A 17 0.24 -8.84 -0.96
CA SER A 17 1.44 -8.03 -1.11
C SER A 17 1.76 -7.18 0.13
N SER A 18 0.82 -6.96 1.05
CA SER A 18 1.10 -6.32 2.36
C SER A 18 1.77 -7.32 3.32
N ARG A 19 2.64 -6.83 4.22
CA ARG A 19 3.39 -7.69 5.16
C ARG A 19 2.49 -8.49 6.09
N HIS A 20 1.46 -7.84 6.64
CA HIS A 20 0.55 -8.44 7.63
C HIS A 20 -0.92 -8.43 7.19
N GLY A 21 -1.19 -7.92 5.99
CA GLY A 21 -2.53 -7.66 5.51
C GLY A 21 -2.94 -6.20 5.70
N LEU A 22 -4.15 -5.88 5.26
CA LEU A 22 -4.65 -4.49 5.23
C LEU A 22 -5.91 -4.35 6.06
N SER A 23 -6.07 -3.23 6.76
CA SER A 23 -7.37 -2.88 7.32
C SER A 23 -8.38 -2.64 6.19
N GLU A 24 -9.68 -2.69 6.50
CA GLU A 24 -10.71 -2.38 5.51
C GLU A 24 -10.62 -0.94 5.00
N ALA A 25 -10.19 0.00 5.84
CA ALA A 25 -9.98 1.38 5.44
C ALA A 25 -8.80 1.50 4.47
N GLU A 26 -7.66 0.92 4.82
CA GLU A 26 -6.46 0.88 3.97
C GLU A 26 -6.77 0.24 2.61
N LEU A 27 -7.45 -0.91 2.59
CA LEU A 27 -7.81 -1.59 1.34
C LEU A 27 -8.69 -0.70 0.43
N LYS A 28 -9.70 -0.03 0.99
CA LYS A 28 -10.56 0.88 0.20
C LYS A 28 -9.79 2.10 -0.31
N ASP A 29 -8.83 2.61 0.45
CA ASP A 29 -7.98 3.72 0.03
C ASP A 29 -7.02 3.29 -1.09
N VAL A 30 -6.34 2.15 -0.93
CA VAL A 30 -5.45 1.56 -1.94
C VAL A 30 -6.20 1.28 -3.24
N LEU A 31 -7.40 0.69 -3.18
CA LEU A 31 -8.25 0.48 -4.36
C LEU A 31 -8.74 1.81 -4.99
N SER A 32 -8.79 2.90 -4.21
CA SER A 32 -9.10 4.24 -4.73
C SER A 32 -7.89 4.90 -5.40
N LEU A 33 -6.68 4.39 -5.19
CA LEU A 33 -5.46 4.85 -5.88
C LEU A 33 -5.15 4.04 -7.14
N ASP A 34 -5.81 2.90 -7.34
CA ASP A 34 -5.58 2.02 -8.48
C ASP A 34 -6.46 2.41 -9.68
N ASP A 35 -5.82 2.99 -10.69
CA ASP A 35 -6.52 3.46 -11.89
C ASP A 35 -7.12 2.32 -12.72
N GLU A 36 -6.49 1.13 -12.75
CA GLU A 36 -7.03 -0.04 -13.48
C GLU A 36 -8.33 -0.52 -12.82
N VAL A 37 -8.38 -0.54 -11.48
CA VAL A 37 -9.60 -0.86 -10.72
C VAL A 37 -10.68 0.18 -10.99
N LEU A 38 -10.35 1.47 -10.88
CA LEU A 38 -11.34 2.53 -11.07
C LEU A 38 -11.87 2.59 -12.51
N GLN A 39 -11.02 2.40 -13.51
CA GLN A 39 -11.44 2.31 -14.91
C GLN A 39 -12.35 1.12 -15.15
N ALA A 40 -12.11 -0.03 -14.50
CA ALA A 40 -12.97 -1.19 -14.60
C ALA A 40 -14.33 -0.97 -13.90
N VAL A 41 -14.33 -0.34 -12.73
CA VAL A 41 -15.52 -0.08 -11.93
C VAL A 41 -16.42 0.98 -12.58
N TYR A 42 -15.82 2.06 -13.09
CA TYR A 42 -16.53 3.16 -13.75
C TYR A 42 -16.54 3.00 -15.27
N ARG A 43 -16.52 1.76 -15.76
CA ARG A 43 -16.56 1.45 -17.19
C ARG A 43 -17.87 1.87 -17.84
N ASP A 44 -18.98 1.59 -17.17
CA ASP A 44 -20.33 1.79 -17.70
C ASP A 44 -21.10 2.89 -16.92
N TRP A 45 -20.48 3.48 -15.89
CA TRP A 45 -21.12 4.37 -14.93
C TRP A 45 -20.30 5.65 -14.80
N SER A 46 -20.94 6.81 -14.86
CA SER A 46 -20.24 8.07 -14.60
C SER A 46 -19.84 8.19 -13.12
N PRO A 47 -18.68 8.80 -12.82
CA PRO A 47 -18.29 9.05 -11.45
C PRO A 47 -19.30 9.99 -10.78
N PRO A 48 -19.58 9.80 -9.47
CA PRO A 48 -20.58 10.60 -8.76
C PRO A 48 -20.18 12.07 -8.59
N SER A 49 -18.90 12.41 -8.79
CA SER A 49 -18.36 13.75 -8.68
C SER A 49 -17.31 14.02 -9.76
N LYS A 50 -17.18 15.30 -10.13
CA LYS A 50 -16.12 15.82 -11.03
C LYS A 50 -14.88 16.29 -10.26
N GLU A 51 -14.89 16.26 -8.94
CA GLU A 51 -13.80 16.74 -8.09
C GLU A 51 -13.09 15.61 -7.34
N LEU A 52 -13.81 14.54 -7.03
CA LEU A 52 -13.30 13.39 -6.29
C LEU A 52 -13.71 12.07 -6.93
N LEU A 53 -12.89 11.04 -6.72
CA LEU A 53 -13.19 9.70 -7.20
C LEU A 53 -12.60 8.63 -6.30
N ARG A 54 -13.49 7.76 -5.79
CA ARG A 54 -13.15 6.66 -4.88
C ARG A 54 -13.70 5.33 -5.37
N PHE A 55 -13.08 4.27 -4.86
CA PHE A 55 -13.61 2.91 -4.99
C PHE A 55 -14.96 2.78 -4.26
N PRO A 56 -16.04 2.31 -4.94
CA PRO A 56 -17.36 2.13 -4.33
C PRO A 56 -17.37 1.07 -3.22
N PRO A 57 -17.68 1.42 -1.96
CA PRO A 57 -17.59 0.48 -0.83
C PRO A 57 -18.46 -0.77 -0.99
N LEU A 58 -19.61 -0.67 -1.67
CA LEU A 58 -20.53 -1.80 -1.85
C LEU A 58 -19.91 -2.96 -2.62
N LEU A 59 -18.99 -2.68 -3.56
CA LEU A 59 -18.29 -3.73 -4.31
C LEU A 59 -17.39 -4.54 -3.38
N TRP A 60 -16.69 -3.89 -2.45
CA TRP A 60 -15.92 -4.57 -1.42
C TRP A 60 -16.82 -5.38 -0.48
N VAL A 61 -17.93 -4.81 0.00
CA VAL A 61 -18.85 -5.53 0.90
C VAL A 61 -19.35 -6.84 0.29
N ARG A 62 -19.76 -6.81 -0.98
CA ARG A 62 -20.23 -8.01 -1.70
C ARG A 62 -19.11 -9.02 -1.91
N LEU A 63 -17.93 -8.58 -2.35
CA LEU A 63 -16.78 -9.47 -2.55
C LEU A 63 -16.32 -10.09 -1.22
N ARG A 64 -16.20 -9.29 -0.17
CA ARG A 64 -15.82 -9.76 1.17
C ARG A 64 -16.77 -10.84 1.68
N ARG A 65 -18.08 -10.64 1.55
CA ARG A 65 -19.09 -11.63 1.94
C ARG A 65 -18.86 -12.96 1.23
N ASP A 66 -18.59 -12.92 -0.06
CA ASP A 66 -18.40 -14.11 -0.88
C ASP A 66 -17.02 -14.76 -0.65
N LEU A 67 -16.00 -13.99 -0.25
CA LEU A 67 -14.71 -14.50 0.22
C LEU A 67 -14.81 -15.18 1.60
N GLY A 68 -15.75 -14.75 2.45
CA GLY A 68 -16.09 -15.42 3.71
C GLY A 68 -14.86 -15.83 4.53
N TYR A 69 -14.77 -17.13 4.81
CA TYR A 69 -13.71 -17.74 5.64
C TYR A 69 -12.32 -17.77 5.00
N TYR A 70 -12.17 -17.41 3.73
CA TYR A 70 -10.85 -17.27 3.10
C TYR A 70 -10.09 -16.05 3.63
N LEU A 71 -10.78 -15.10 4.27
CA LEU A 71 -10.19 -13.95 4.95
C LEU A 71 -10.22 -14.14 6.47
N ALA A 72 -9.07 -13.92 7.10
CA ALA A 72 -8.91 -13.86 8.54
C ALA A 72 -8.73 -12.42 9.00
N ARG A 73 -9.27 -12.10 10.18
CA ARG A 73 -8.98 -10.86 10.89
C ARG A 73 -7.82 -11.09 11.85
N ARG A 74 -6.81 -10.23 11.83
CA ARG A 74 -5.61 -10.34 12.68
C ARG A 74 -5.36 -9.01 13.40
N PRO A 75 -5.27 -9.01 14.75
CA PRO A 75 -4.85 -7.81 15.48
C PRO A 75 -3.34 -7.61 15.32
N VAL A 76 -2.92 -6.43 14.86
CA VAL A 76 -1.51 -6.04 14.69
C VAL A 76 -1.38 -4.56 15.05
N ASP A 77 -0.53 -4.22 16.02
CA ASP A 77 -0.25 -2.84 16.45
C ASP A 77 -1.52 -2.00 16.75
N GLY A 78 -2.55 -2.63 17.34
CA GLY A 78 -3.84 -1.97 17.62
C GLY A 78 -4.81 -1.89 16.44
N PHE A 79 -4.42 -2.37 15.25
CA PHE A 79 -5.28 -2.45 14.07
C PHE A 79 -5.84 -3.85 13.87
N THR A 80 -7.06 -3.94 13.32
CA THR A 80 -7.59 -5.22 12.81
C THR A 80 -7.34 -5.29 11.30
N LEU A 81 -6.37 -6.11 10.92
CA LEU A 81 -5.98 -6.32 9.53
C LEU A 81 -6.68 -7.54 8.93
N LEU A 82 -6.96 -7.47 7.64
CA LEU A 82 -7.43 -8.59 6.84
C LEU A 82 -6.25 -9.26 6.15
N ALA A 83 -6.14 -10.56 6.36
CA ALA A 83 -5.15 -11.40 5.73
C ALA A 83 -5.83 -12.64 5.12
N ILE A 84 -5.17 -13.29 4.17
CA ILE A 84 -5.61 -14.59 3.68
C ILE A 84 -5.43 -15.63 4.80
N ALA A 85 -6.47 -16.41 5.07
CA ALA A 85 -6.51 -17.34 6.19
C ALA A 85 -5.50 -18.50 6.03
N HIS A 86 -5.33 -19.01 4.81
CA HIS A 86 -4.51 -20.19 4.53
C HIS A 86 -3.31 -19.87 3.64
N ARG A 87 -2.14 -20.39 4.03
CA ARG A 87 -0.89 -20.21 3.27
C ARG A 87 -0.96 -20.72 1.83
N GLN A 88 -1.61 -21.86 1.60
CA GLN A 88 -1.80 -22.40 0.23
C GLN A 88 -2.57 -21.42 -0.66
N LEU A 89 -3.55 -20.69 -0.12
CA LEU A 89 -4.29 -19.70 -0.87
C LEU A 89 -3.44 -18.46 -1.17
N VAL A 90 -2.53 -18.08 -0.26
CA VAL A 90 -1.52 -17.04 -0.53
C VAL A 90 -0.65 -17.44 -1.71
N GLU A 91 -0.18 -18.69 -1.76
CA GLU A 91 0.65 -19.21 -2.86
C GLU A 91 -0.11 -19.18 -4.20
N VAL A 92 -1.36 -19.63 -4.22
CA VAL A 92 -2.24 -19.57 -5.40
C VAL A 92 -2.45 -18.13 -5.87
N VAL A 93 -2.69 -17.18 -4.95
CA VAL A 93 -2.86 -15.76 -5.30
C VAL A 93 -1.58 -15.19 -5.90
N ARG A 94 -0.41 -15.54 -5.34
CA ARG A 94 0.88 -15.09 -5.86
C ARG A 94 1.11 -15.56 -7.29
N GLU A 95 0.91 -16.85 -7.53
CA GLU A 95 1.08 -17.45 -8.85
C GLU A 95 0.07 -16.89 -9.87
N ARG A 96 -1.19 -16.75 -9.46
CA ARG A 96 -2.29 -16.38 -10.38
C ARG A 96 -2.37 -14.88 -10.68
N TYR A 97 -2.02 -14.02 -9.73
CA TYR A 97 -2.31 -12.58 -9.79
C TYR A 97 -1.08 -11.68 -9.59
N LEU A 98 0.04 -12.21 -9.10
CA LEU A 98 1.25 -11.42 -8.82
C LEU A 98 2.48 -11.92 -9.63
N SER A 99 2.25 -12.55 -10.78
CA SER A 99 3.30 -12.94 -11.71
C SER A 99 3.83 -11.74 -12.52
N GLY A 100 5.10 -11.78 -12.92
CA GLY A 100 5.69 -10.74 -13.77
C GLY A 100 5.72 -9.38 -13.09
N SER A 101 5.36 -8.33 -13.84
CA SER A 101 5.37 -6.95 -13.33
C SER A 101 4.19 -6.62 -12.40
N GLU A 102 3.16 -7.46 -12.34
CA GLU A 102 1.96 -7.19 -11.52
C GLU A 102 2.29 -7.06 -10.04
N ARG A 103 3.22 -7.86 -9.52
CA ARG A 103 3.70 -7.73 -8.14
C ARG A 103 4.26 -6.34 -7.89
N ALA A 104 5.24 -5.92 -8.69
CA ALA A 104 5.87 -4.61 -8.55
C ALA A 104 4.85 -3.47 -8.64
N LYS A 105 3.86 -3.56 -9.56
CA LYS A 105 2.74 -2.61 -9.64
C LYS A 105 1.91 -2.54 -8.36
N ARG A 106 1.56 -3.68 -7.75
CA ARG A 106 0.81 -3.69 -6.48
C ARG A 106 1.61 -3.09 -5.33
N HIS A 107 2.90 -3.40 -5.23
CA HIS A 107 3.79 -2.71 -4.28
C HIS A 107 3.90 -1.21 -4.60
N GLY A 108 3.85 -0.82 -5.88
CA GLY A 108 3.78 0.57 -6.33
C GLY A 108 2.60 1.33 -5.72
N VAL A 109 1.38 0.83 -5.92
CA VAL A 109 0.20 1.50 -5.35
C VAL A 109 0.21 1.49 -3.82
N LEU A 110 0.73 0.44 -3.18
CA LEU A 110 0.87 0.39 -1.72
C LEU A 110 1.89 1.39 -1.18
N ALA A 111 3.05 1.55 -1.83
CA ALA A 111 4.00 2.57 -1.41
C ALA A 111 3.46 3.99 -1.67
N ASP A 112 2.70 4.24 -2.74
CA ASP A 112 2.00 5.53 -2.95
C ASP A 112 1.00 5.84 -1.83
N PHE A 113 0.32 4.80 -1.33
CA PHE A 113 -0.58 4.93 -0.19
C PHE A 113 0.21 5.28 1.07
N PHE A 114 1.17 4.44 1.48
CA PHE A 114 1.93 4.61 2.71
C PHE A 114 2.89 5.81 2.70
N SER A 115 3.35 6.29 1.54
CA SER A 115 4.08 7.56 1.42
C SER A 115 3.16 8.76 1.68
N GLY A 116 1.86 8.63 1.39
CA GLY A 116 0.88 9.70 1.44
C GLY A 116 0.85 10.57 0.18
N THR A 117 1.45 10.13 -0.94
CA THR A 117 1.63 10.90 -2.18
C THR A 117 0.33 11.55 -2.68
N TRP A 118 -0.79 10.83 -2.59
CA TRP A 118 -2.09 11.26 -3.12
C TRP A 118 -3.08 11.67 -2.03
N SER A 119 -2.59 12.06 -0.85
CA SER A 119 -3.41 12.51 0.28
C SER A 119 -3.47 14.04 0.37
N GLN A 120 -4.21 14.58 1.36
CA GLN A 120 -4.28 16.02 1.66
C GLN A 120 -4.69 16.93 0.47
N GLY A 121 -5.56 16.42 -0.40
CA GLY A 121 -6.09 17.19 -1.54
C GLY A 121 -5.23 17.11 -2.80
N THR A 122 -4.10 16.38 -2.78
CA THR A 122 -3.32 16.09 -3.99
C THR A 122 -4.17 15.23 -4.93
N LYS A 123 -4.41 15.78 -6.12
CA LYS A 123 -5.25 15.15 -7.14
C LYS A 123 -4.41 14.23 -8.01
N LYS A 124 -5.00 13.08 -8.40
CA LYS A 124 -4.38 12.10 -9.29
C LYS A 124 -5.06 12.13 -10.65
N LEU A 125 -4.24 12.10 -11.71
CA LEU A 125 -4.72 12.05 -13.09
C LEU A 125 -5.30 10.68 -13.42
N ILE A 126 -6.45 10.64 -14.08
CA ILE A 126 -7.08 9.42 -14.60
C ILE A 126 -7.91 9.72 -15.84
N THR A 127 -7.91 8.81 -16.80
CA THR A 127 -8.85 8.84 -17.92
C THR A 127 -9.88 7.72 -17.74
N LEU A 128 -11.15 8.08 -17.59
CA LEU A 128 -12.24 7.12 -17.45
C LEU A 128 -12.85 6.78 -18.83
N PRO A 129 -13.25 5.51 -19.07
CA PRO A 129 -13.75 5.08 -20.38
C PRO A 129 -14.90 5.93 -20.94
N LEU A 130 -15.92 6.23 -20.12
CA LEU A 130 -17.08 7.03 -20.57
C LEU A 130 -16.80 8.52 -20.73
N VAL A 131 -15.78 9.04 -20.03
CA VAL A 131 -15.46 10.48 -20.08
C VAL A 131 -14.52 10.78 -21.24
N GLY A 132 -13.59 9.86 -21.54
CA GLY A 132 -12.63 9.96 -22.64
C GLY A 132 -11.59 11.08 -22.51
N LYS A 133 -11.72 11.97 -21.53
CA LYS A 133 -10.79 13.07 -21.22
C LYS A 133 -10.05 12.81 -19.92
N PRO A 134 -8.77 13.22 -19.80
CA PRO A 134 -8.05 13.17 -18.54
C PRO A 134 -8.74 14.04 -17.49
N LEU A 135 -8.96 13.47 -16.30
CA LEU A 135 -9.50 14.15 -15.14
C LEU A 135 -8.45 14.14 -14.04
N ASN A 136 -8.30 15.27 -13.35
CA ASN A 136 -7.45 15.35 -12.17
C ASN A 136 -8.35 15.39 -10.94
N LEU A 137 -8.42 14.28 -10.19
CA LEU A 137 -9.42 14.05 -9.15
C LEU A 137 -8.77 13.73 -7.81
N ASP A 138 -9.33 14.28 -6.74
CA ASP A 138 -8.93 13.93 -5.39
C ASP A 138 -9.40 12.51 -5.06
N ARG A 139 -8.49 11.66 -4.59
CA ARG A 139 -8.80 10.28 -4.19
C ARG A 139 -9.36 10.20 -2.78
N LYS A 140 -9.27 11.29 -1.99
CA LYS A 140 -9.73 11.39 -0.60
C LYS A 140 -9.27 10.20 0.23
N VAL A 141 -8.02 9.78 0.04
CA VAL A 141 -7.35 8.75 0.85
C VAL A 141 -6.80 9.38 2.12
N ALA A 142 -6.70 8.58 3.18
CA ALA A 142 -6.17 9.05 4.45
C ALA A 142 -4.72 9.53 4.31
N PRO A 143 -4.33 10.63 4.99
CA PRO A 143 -2.93 11.02 5.07
C PRO A 143 -2.12 9.95 5.82
N GLN A 144 -0.86 9.80 5.42
CA GLN A 144 0.10 8.90 6.05
C GLN A 144 1.29 9.70 6.59
N PRO A 145 1.09 10.51 7.64
CA PRO A 145 2.20 11.22 8.26
C PRO A 145 3.13 10.23 8.95
N LEU A 146 4.38 10.65 9.19
CA LEU A 146 5.32 9.86 9.99
C LEU A 146 4.90 9.80 11.47
N TRP A 147 4.32 10.89 11.96
CA TRP A 147 3.78 11.04 13.31
C TRP A 147 2.32 11.51 13.22
N PHE A 148 1.40 10.82 13.90
CA PHE A 148 0.01 11.26 14.05
C PHE A 148 -0.13 12.37 15.10
N SER A 149 0.77 12.37 16.09
CA SER A 149 0.97 13.42 17.09
C SER A 149 2.43 13.37 17.57
N ASP A 150 2.81 14.29 18.45
CA ASP A 150 4.17 14.38 19.02
C ASP A 150 4.66 13.09 19.69
N THR A 151 3.76 12.19 20.06
CA THR A 151 4.07 10.94 20.77
C THR A 151 3.58 9.67 20.07
N VAL A 152 2.80 9.79 19.00
CA VAL A 152 2.17 8.64 18.33
C VAL A 152 2.70 8.51 16.90
N ALA A 153 3.66 7.61 16.71
CA ALA A 153 4.21 7.29 15.39
C ALA A 153 3.23 6.49 14.54
N ASN A 154 3.34 6.64 13.21
CA ASN A 154 2.59 5.80 12.28
C ASN A 154 3.32 4.47 12.03
N LEU A 155 3.12 3.52 12.94
CA LEU A 155 3.75 2.20 12.88
C LEU A 155 3.44 1.43 11.59
N ARG A 156 2.25 1.63 11.01
CA ARG A 156 1.87 1.01 9.73
C ARG A 156 2.74 1.52 8.59
N LYS A 157 2.90 2.85 8.46
CA LYS A 157 3.81 3.46 7.48
C LYS A 157 5.24 2.96 7.67
N LEU A 158 5.74 2.97 8.91
CA LEU A 158 7.11 2.54 9.22
C LEU A 158 7.38 1.10 8.79
N LYS A 159 6.46 0.17 9.03
CA LYS A 159 6.62 -1.25 8.71
C LYS A 159 6.39 -1.58 7.23
N GLU A 160 5.47 -0.88 6.56
CA GLU A 160 5.04 -1.24 5.19
C GLU A 160 5.80 -0.46 4.11
N LEU A 161 6.12 0.82 4.31
CA LEU A 161 6.69 1.67 3.25
C LEU A 161 8.06 1.17 2.73
N PRO A 162 9.06 0.85 3.58
CA PRO A 162 10.36 0.38 3.09
C PRO A 162 10.23 -0.88 2.25
N TYR A 163 9.39 -1.81 2.71
CA TYR A 163 9.06 -3.06 2.04
C TYR A 163 8.42 -2.84 0.66
N HIS A 164 7.48 -1.90 0.55
CA HIS A 164 6.83 -1.61 -0.72
C HIS A 164 7.70 -0.81 -1.69
N LEU A 165 8.54 0.11 -1.22
CA LEU A 165 9.49 0.82 -2.08
C LEU A 165 10.51 -0.16 -2.68
N LEU A 166 11.07 -1.04 -1.84
CA LEU A 166 12.00 -2.08 -2.28
C LEU A 166 11.37 -2.98 -3.36
N HIS A 167 10.20 -3.56 -3.09
CA HIS A 167 9.57 -4.50 -4.00
C HIS A 167 8.90 -3.86 -5.23
N SER A 168 8.71 -2.54 -5.23
CA SER A 168 8.32 -1.79 -6.43
C SER A 168 9.53 -1.31 -7.26
N GLY A 169 10.76 -1.53 -6.78
CA GLY A 169 11.99 -1.09 -7.44
C GLY A 169 12.27 0.41 -7.30
N ARG A 170 11.59 1.10 -6.38
CA ARG A 170 11.75 2.53 -6.12
C ARG A 170 12.89 2.81 -5.16
N LEU A 171 14.09 2.43 -5.59
CA LEU A 171 15.30 2.45 -4.77
C LEU A 171 15.75 3.86 -4.40
N GLU A 172 15.53 4.84 -5.28
CA GLU A 172 15.90 6.24 -4.98
C GLU A 172 15.01 6.83 -3.88
N GLU A 173 13.69 6.59 -3.93
CA GLU A 173 12.76 6.99 -2.86
C GLU A 173 13.08 6.24 -1.55
N LEU A 174 13.40 4.94 -1.62
CA LEU A 174 13.83 4.17 -0.45
C LEU A 174 15.11 4.74 0.19
N LYS A 175 16.06 5.17 -0.63
CA LYS A 175 17.30 5.80 -0.15
C LYS A 175 17.02 7.16 0.47
N GLN A 176 16.31 8.05 -0.22
CA GLN A 176 16.14 9.44 0.20
C GLN A 176 15.15 9.61 1.36
N GLU A 177 13.98 8.96 1.27
CA GLU A 177 12.86 9.23 2.18
C GLU A 177 12.83 8.30 3.41
N VAL A 178 13.58 7.19 3.36
CA VAL A 178 13.59 6.16 4.41
C VAL A 178 14.99 6.02 5.01
N LEU A 179 15.93 5.33 4.32
CA LEU A 179 17.21 4.94 4.94
C LEU A 179 18.19 6.10 5.11
N GLY A 180 18.10 7.14 4.27
CA GLY A 180 18.89 8.38 4.37
C GLY A 180 18.17 9.50 5.11
N SER A 181 16.95 9.27 5.58
CA SER A 181 16.12 10.29 6.23
C SER A 181 16.29 10.24 7.75
N MET A 182 16.95 11.25 8.33
CA MET A 182 17.11 11.33 9.79
C MET A 182 15.78 11.43 10.54
N SER A 183 14.76 12.03 9.94
CA SER A 183 13.42 12.06 10.54
C SER A 183 12.82 10.66 10.62
N TRP A 184 12.99 9.84 9.57
CA TRP A 184 12.58 8.45 9.53
C TRP A 184 13.34 7.60 10.53
N ILE A 185 14.67 7.64 10.49
CA ILE A 185 15.56 6.88 11.39
C ILE A 185 15.21 7.17 12.85
N SER A 186 15.09 8.45 13.21
CA SER A 186 14.76 8.87 14.57
C SER A 186 13.37 8.37 14.98
N CYS A 187 12.38 8.51 14.09
CA CYS A 187 11.02 8.02 14.35
C CYS A 187 10.98 6.50 14.57
N ARG A 188 11.64 5.74 13.69
CA ARG A 188 11.70 4.29 13.76
C ARG A 188 12.41 3.81 15.03
N GLY A 189 13.55 4.43 15.38
CA GLY A 189 14.28 4.13 16.61
C GLY A 189 13.49 4.44 17.89
N ILE A 190 12.78 5.58 17.94
CA ILE A 190 11.96 5.96 19.11
C ILE A 190 10.73 5.06 19.27
N SER A 191 10.09 4.66 18.16
CA SER A 191 8.78 4.00 18.21
C SER A 191 8.81 2.47 18.08
N GLY A 192 9.77 1.90 17.35
CA GLY A 192 9.94 0.45 17.15
C GLY A 192 11.14 -0.15 17.87
N GLY A 193 12.04 0.69 18.39
CA GLY A 193 13.32 0.26 18.95
C GLY A 193 14.40 0.10 17.88
N ILE A 194 15.63 -0.15 18.34
CA ILE A 194 16.82 -0.25 17.49
C ILE A 194 16.82 -1.52 16.62
N GLU A 195 16.25 -2.63 17.12
CA GLU A 195 16.20 -3.90 16.40
C GLU A 195 15.33 -3.81 15.13
N ASP A 196 14.14 -3.22 15.26
CA ASP A 196 13.23 -2.95 14.13
C ASP A 196 13.90 -2.09 13.03
N LEU A 197 14.75 -1.15 13.44
CA LEU A 197 15.51 -0.29 12.54
C LEU A 197 16.62 -1.07 11.84
N LEU A 198 17.40 -1.86 12.58
CA LEU A 198 18.45 -2.72 12.03
C LEU A 198 17.86 -3.73 11.03
N ASP A 199 16.72 -4.35 11.33
CA ASP A 199 16.00 -5.25 10.43
C ASP A 199 15.63 -4.57 9.10
N ASP A 200 15.17 -3.31 9.15
CA ASP A 200 14.85 -2.54 7.94
C ASP A 200 16.13 -2.24 7.12
N PHE A 201 17.24 -1.91 7.76
CA PHE A 201 18.53 -1.70 7.09
C PHE A 201 19.07 -3.01 6.49
N ASP A 202 19.01 -4.13 7.20
CA ASP A 202 19.45 -5.43 6.72
C ASP A 202 18.62 -5.90 5.52
N LEU A 203 17.32 -5.60 5.52
CA LEU A 203 16.44 -5.89 4.40
C LEU A 203 16.73 -5.02 3.17
N CYS A 204 17.00 -3.73 3.36
CA CYS A 204 17.00 -2.76 2.27
C CYS A 204 18.40 -2.37 1.76
N ALA A 205 19.40 -2.23 2.64
CA ALA A 205 20.73 -1.73 2.29
C ALA A 205 21.46 -2.58 1.23
N PRO A 206 21.37 -3.92 1.20
CA PRO A 206 22.02 -4.73 0.16
C PRO A 206 21.56 -4.42 -1.28
N HIS A 207 20.43 -3.72 -1.42
CA HIS A 207 19.86 -3.33 -2.70
C HIS A 207 20.17 -1.88 -3.10
N LEU A 208 20.90 -1.14 -2.27
CA LEU A 208 21.26 0.26 -2.50
C LEU A 208 22.76 0.40 -2.69
N ASP A 209 23.17 1.08 -3.76
CA ASP A 209 24.55 1.50 -3.96
C ASP A 209 24.76 2.88 -3.32
N SER A 210 24.96 2.91 -2.00
CA SER A 210 25.18 4.13 -1.23
C SER A 210 26.10 3.88 -0.02
N PRO A 211 27.31 4.46 0.00
CA PRO A 211 28.20 4.36 1.14
C PRO A 211 27.62 5.02 2.40
N GLU A 212 26.81 6.06 2.25
CA GLU A 212 26.18 6.77 3.35
C GLU A 212 25.22 5.87 4.14
N VAL A 213 24.40 5.06 3.44
CA VAL A 213 23.51 4.07 4.08
C VAL A 213 24.33 3.03 4.86
N GLY A 214 25.49 2.63 4.33
CA GLY A 214 26.42 1.72 5.02
C GLY A 214 26.95 2.32 6.33
N LEU A 215 27.39 3.57 6.30
CA LEU A 215 27.88 4.28 7.49
C LEU A 215 26.80 4.43 8.57
N VAL A 216 25.56 4.71 8.18
CA VAL A 216 24.44 4.77 9.14
C VAL A 216 24.22 3.41 9.79
N ARG A 217 24.22 2.33 9.02
CA ARG A 217 24.07 0.97 9.56
C ARG A 217 25.17 0.61 10.55
N GLU A 218 26.42 0.93 10.23
CA GLU A 218 27.57 0.71 11.12
C GLU A 218 27.44 1.50 12.43
N ALA A 219 26.92 2.74 12.38
CA ALA A 219 26.71 3.57 13.56
C ALA A 219 25.57 3.09 14.48
N LEU A 220 24.68 2.22 13.99
CA LEU A 220 23.57 1.64 14.77
C LEU A 220 23.97 0.35 15.51
N GLN A 221 25.16 -0.21 15.24
CA GLN A 221 25.73 -1.40 15.90
C GLN A 221 26.60 -1.02 17.11
#